data_AF-A0A934QHW4-F1
#
_entry.id   AF-A0A934QHW4-F1
#
_cell.length_a   1.000
_cell.length_b   1.000
_cell.length_c   1.000
_cell.angle_alpha   90.00
_cell.angle_beta   90.00
_cell.angle_gamma   90.00
#
_symmetry.space_group_name_H-M   'P 1'
#
loop_
_entity.id
_entity.type
_entity.pdbx_description
1 polymer ?
#
loop_
_entity_poly.entity_id
_entity_poly.type
_entity_poly.pdbx_seq_one_letter_code
_entity_poly.pdbx_strand_id
1 'polypeptide(L)'
;MFGKLFGKKGAAGQTPVGPPDLSRVTETGGAFFVPGVDDAETARARLTEARERLARPLKAAVGAPAYAALEYTHEQDSYRSAVGALDPRLNETVRAILRQDAKYRFLILTDRHGFDAGLPLIVSDREVTRAVAFKDG
;
A
#
# COMPACT_ATOMS: atom_id res chain seq x y z
N MET A 1 -45.15 -19.65 -36.40
CA MET A 1 -44.78 -20.62 -35.34
C MET A 1 -43.52 -20.14 -34.67
N PHE A 2 -43.54 -20.08 -33.35
CA PHE A 2 -42.43 -19.69 -32.46
C PHE A 2 -41.31 -20.74 -32.49
N GLY A 3 -40.07 -20.26 -32.44
CA GLY A 3 -38.87 -21.07 -32.19
C GLY A 3 -37.75 -20.21 -31.63
N LYS A 4 -37.84 -19.84 -30.35
CA LYS A 4 -36.72 -19.32 -29.56
C LYS A 4 -35.77 -20.49 -29.24
N LEU A 5 -34.45 -20.30 -29.34
CA LEU A 5 -33.53 -20.98 -28.43
C LEU A 5 -32.20 -20.23 -28.27
N PHE A 6 -31.71 -20.31 -27.05
CA PHE A 6 -30.81 -19.40 -26.37
C PHE A 6 -29.33 -19.71 -26.60
N GLY A 7 -28.50 -18.67 -26.47
CA GLY A 7 -27.48 -18.64 -25.42
C GLY A 7 -26.15 -19.36 -25.67
N LYS A 8 -25.09 -18.57 -25.87
CA LYS A 8 -23.77 -18.90 -25.31
C LYS A 8 -23.09 -17.61 -24.84
N LYS A 9 -23.34 -17.26 -23.57
CA LYS A 9 -22.53 -16.30 -22.82
C LYS A 9 -21.11 -16.85 -22.77
N GLY A 10 -20.20 -16.22 -23.51
CA GLY A 10 -18.77 -16.37 -23.30
C GLY A 10 -18.43 -15.94 -21.88
N ALA A 11 -17.60 -16.75 -21.23
CA ALA A 11 -17.23 -16.66 -19.84
C ALA A 11 -16.87 -15.23 -19.42
N ALA A 12 -17.65 -14.69 -18.49
CA ALA A 12 -17.16 -13.63 -17.63
C ALA A 12 -16.00 -14.22 -16.83
N GLY A 13 -14.76 -13.86 -17.19
CA GLY A 13 -13.64 -13.99 -16.28
C GLY A 13 -14.05 -13.33 -14.97
N GLN A 14 -14.17 -14.14 -13.93
CA GLN A 14 -14.51 -13.66 -12.60
C GLN A 14 -13.35 -12.82 -12.11
N THR A 15 -13.38 -11.52 -12.41
CA THR A 15 -12.64 -10.56 -11.62
C THR A 15 -13.19 -10.69 -10.20
N PRO A 16 -12.38 -11.00 -9.18
CA PRO A 16 -12.90 -11.12 -7.83
C PRO A 16 -13.57 -9.80 -7.43
N VAL A 17 -14.88 -9.86 -7.20
CA VAL A 17 -15.70 -8.74 -6.70
C VAL A 17 -15.75 -8.89 -5.19
N GLY A 18 -14.63 -8.61 -4.54
CA GLY A 18 -14.50 -8.67 -3.09
C GLY A 18 -13.21 -7.99 -2.64
N PRO A 19 -13.17 -7.44 -1.41
CA PRO A 19 -11.93 -6.93 -0.86
C PRO A 19 -10.89 -8.09 -0.82
N PRO A 20 -9.64 -7.84 -1.21
CA PRO A 20 -8.60 -8.87 -1.15
C PRO A 20 -8.40 -9.33 0.31
N ASP A 21 -8.32 -10.65 0.49
CA ASP A 21 -8.09 -11.27 1.80
C ASP A 21 -6.61 -11.12 2.20
N LEU A 22 -6.31 -10.08 2.98
CA LEU A 22 -4.95 -9.76 3.43
C LEU A 22 -4.49 -10.56 4.66
N SER A 23 -5.37 -11.38 5.26
CA SER A 23 -5.01 -12.21 6.42
C SER A 23 -3.92 -13.23 6.09
N ARG A 24 -3.76 -13.57 4.80
CA ARG A 24 -2.77 -14.52 4.28
C ARG A 24 -1.42 -13.88 3.95
N VAL A 25 -1.34 -12.55 4.00
CA VAL A 25 -0.27 -11.75 3.39
C VAL A 25 0.49 -10.93 4.43
N THR A 26 -0.04 -10.87 5.67
CA THR A 26 0.46 -9.99 6.73
C THR A 26 1.28 -10.74 7.77
N GLU A 27 2.56 -10.41 7.91
CA GLU A 27 3.43 -10.88 9.02
C GLU A 27 3.73 -9.75 10.00
N THR A 28 3.95 -10.09 11.27
CA THR A 28 4.32 -9.12 12.31
C THR A 28 5.84 -8.94 12.39
N GLY A 29 6.33 -7.75 12.08
CA GLY A 29 7.74 -7.38 11.97
C GLY A 29 8.36 -6.80 13.25
N GLY A 30 9.23 -5.80 13.11
CA GLY A 30 9.87 -5.09 14.22
C GLY A 30 8.96 -4.08 14.92
N ALA A 31 9.52 -3.31 15.86
CA ALA A 31 8.84 -2.15 16.44
C ALA A 31 8.68 -1.04 15.38
N PHE A 32 7.66 -0.20 15.53
CA PHE A 32 7.42 0.94 14.66
C PHE A 32 8.55 1.98 14.77
N PHE A 33 8.98 2.52 13.62
CA PHE A 33 9.91 3.64 13.55
C PHE A 33 9.73 4.42 12.24
N VAL A 34 10.25 5.65 12.19
CA VAL A 34 10.41 6.44 10.96
C VAL A 34 11.91 6.74 10.81
N PRO A 35 12.55 6.41 9.67
CA PRO A 35 13.97 6.66 9.47
C PRO A 35 14.33 8.13 9.71
N GLY A 36 15.42 8.40 10.42
CA GLY A 36 15.87 9.76 10.75
C GLY A 36 15.03 10.50 11.78
N VAL A 37 14.15 9.80 12.51
CA VAL A 37 13.41 10.33 13.66
C VAL A 37 13.63 9.41 14.86
N ASP A 38 14.38 9.88 15.85
CA ASP A 38 14.81 9.06 16.99
C ASP A 38 13.73 8.88 18.07
N ASP A 39 12.75 9.79 18.10
CA ASP A 39 11.67 9.79 19.07
C ASP A 39 10.36 9.22 18.50
N ALA A 40 9.73 8.30 19.24
CA ALA A 40 8.54 7.58 18.79
C ALA A 40 7.30 8.48 18.70
N GLU A 41 7.16 9.46 19.60
CA GLU A 41 6.05 10.41 19.59
C GLU A 41 6.15 11.32 18.36
N THR A 42 7.35 11.85 18.12
CA THR A 42 7.68 12.66 16.94
C THR A 42 7.47 11.86 15.65
N ALA A 43 7.88 10.59 15.61
CA ALA A 43 7.67 9.72 14.45
C ALA A 43 6.18 9.55 14.13
N ARG A 44 5.34 9.38 15.16
CA ARG A 44 3.88 9.29 15.03
C ARG A 44 3.24 10.61 14.58
N ALA A 45 3.69 11.73 15.13
CA ALA A 45 3.21 13.06 14.76
C ALA A 45 3.50 13.36 13.28
N ARG A 46 4.75 13.17 12.85
CA ARG A 46 5.18 13.38 11.45
C ARG A 46 4.41 12.50 10.48
N LEU A 47 4.13 11.26 10.86
CA LEU A 47 3.36 10.34 10.02
C LEU A 47 1.88 10.73 9.95
N THR A 48 1.32 11.29 11.03
CA THR A 48 -0.04 11.84 11.04
C THR A 48 -0.15 13.04 10.11
N GLU A 49 0.80 13.98 10.16
CA GLU A 49 0.87 15.12 9.24
C GLU A 49 0.90 14.66 7.77
N ALA A 50 1.74 13.67 7.45
CA ALA A 50 1.82 13.11 6.10
C ALA A 50 0.49 12.51 5.64
N ARG A 51 -0.21 11.76 6.52
CA ARG A 51 -1.52 11.16 6.23
C ARG A 51 -2.58 12.21 5.93
N GLU A 52 -2.68 13.24 6.76
CA GLU A 52 -3.64 14.32 6.59
C GLU A 52 -3.41 15.08 5.28
N ARG A 53 -2.14 15.40 4.99
CA ARG A 53 -1.74 16.05 3.73
C ARG A 53 -2.11 15.21 2.52
N LEU A 54 -1.94 13.89 2.59
CA LEU A 54 -2.23 12.97 1.48
C LEU A 54 -3.72 12.67 1.30
N ALA A 55 -4.55 12.76 2.34
CA ALA A 55 -5.96 12.37 2.26
C ALA A 55 -6.74 13.17 1.20
N ARG A 56 -6.49 14.48 1.11
CA ARG A 56 -7.15 15.38 0.15
C ARG A 56 -6.79 15.08 -1.31
N PRO A 57 -5.51 15.10 -1.74
CA PRO A 57 -5.16 14.80 -3.13
C PRO A 57 -5.51 13.36 -3.53
N LEU A 58 -5.46 12.41 -2.58
CA LEU A 58 -5.79 11.02 -2.85
C LEU A 58 -7.31 10.71 -2.78
N LYS A 59 -8.14 11.69 -2.40
CA LYS A 59 -9.61 11.60 -2.32
C LYS A 59 -10.11 10.41 -1.48
N ALA A 60 -9.36 10.06 -0.44
CA ALA A 60 -9.71 8.99 0.49
C ALA A 60 -8.87 9.15 1.76
N ALA A 61 -9.40 8.68 2.89
CA ALA A 61 -8.63 8.59 4.13
C ALA A 61 -7.40 7.69 3.94
N VAL A 62 -6.30 8.06 4.60
CA VAL A 62 -5.11 7.23 4.70
C VAL A 62 -5.13 6.59 6.09
N GLY A 63 -5.11 5.26 6.11
CA GLY A 63 -5.12 4.45 7.33
C GLY A 63 -3.94 4.76 8.24
N ALA A 64 -4.09 4.44 9.53
CA ALA A 64 -2.98 4.54 10.47
C ALA A 64 -1.81 3.65 10.02
N PRO A 65 -0.56 4.07 10.30
CA PRO A 65 0.65 3.29 10.01
C PRO A 65 0.66 1.92 10.70
N ALA A 66 1.56 0.99 10.38
CA ALA A 66 2.49 1.00 9.26
C ALA A 66 3.01 -0.41 8.96
N TYR A 67 3.21 -0.62 7.67
CA TYR A 67 3.92 -1.79 7.19
C TYR A 67 5.42 -1.51 7.24
N ALA A 68 6.17 -2.44 7.83
CA ALA A 68 7.62 -2.48 7.81
C ALA A 68 8.16 -2.78 6.40
N ALA A 69 7.45 -3.59 5.63
CA ALA A 69 7.83 -3.92 4.26
C ALA A 69 6.62 -4.30 3.39
N LEU A 70 6.81 -4.15 2.08
CA LEU A 70 5.87 -4.58 1.05
C LEU A 70 6.66 -5.29 -0.06
N GLU A 71 6.24 -6.50 -0.40
CA GLU A 71 6.66 -7.22 -1.60
C GLU A 71 5.50 -7.19 -2.59
N TYR A 72 5.78 -6.82 -3.83
CA TYR A 72 4.77 -6.67 -4.87
C TYR A 72 5.34 -6.91 -6.26
N THR A 73 4.46 -7.25 -7.19
CA THR A 73 4.80 -7.45 -8.60
C THR A 73 4.23 -6.31 -9.43
N HIS A 74 5.06 -5.71 -10.27
CA HIS A 74 4.65 -4.67 -11.20
C HIS A 74 5.32 -4.92 -12.55
N GLU A 75 4.53 -4.92 -13.64
CA GLU A 75 5.06 -5.16 -15.01
C GLU A 75 5.96 -6.39 -15.14
N GLN A 76 5.59 -7.50 -14.47
CA GLN A 76 6.31 -8.79 -14.44
C GLN A 76 7.54 -8.84 -13.52
N ASP A 77 8.01 -7.70 -13.03
CA ASP A 77 9.13 -7.62 -12.09
C ASP A 77 8.65 -7.66 -10.63
N SER A 78 9.45 -8.30 -9.77
CA SER A 78 9.22 -8.36 -8.33
C SER A 78 10.02 -7.30 -7.61
N TYR A 79 9.35 -6.54 -6.74
CA TYR A 79 9.92 -5.45 -5.99
C TYR A 79 9.72 -5.67 -4.50
N ARG A 80 10.64 -5.12 -3.72
CA ARG A 80 10.51 -5.04 -2.26
C ARG A 80 10.84 -3.62 -1.80
N SER A 81 9.89 -3.03 -1.08
CA SER A 81 10.06 -1.74 -0.42
C SER A 81 10.01 -1.99 1.08
N ALA A 82 11.04 -1.54 1.80
CA ALA A 82 11.11 -1.70 3.25
C ALA A 82 11.48 -0.38 3.90
N VAL A 83 10.81 -0.04 5.00
CA VAL A 83 11.07 1.19 5.75
C VAL A 83 12.53 1.21 6.20
N GLY A 84 13.23 2.32 5.91
CA GLY A 84 14.66 2.48 6.17
C GLY A 84 15.59 1.94 5.09
N ALA A 85 15.07 1.25 4.07
CA ALA A 85 15.82 0.81 2.90
C ALA A 85 15.53 1.67 1.68
N LEU A 86 16.42 1.61 0.69
CA LEU A 86 16.23 2.26 -0.60
C LEU A 86 15.21 1.49 -1.43
N ASP A 87 14.18 2.20 -1.92
CA ASP A 87 13.21 1.66 -2.85
C ASP A 87 13.83 1.55 -4.25
N PRO A 88 13.77 0.37 -4.91
CA PRO A 88 14.40 0.16 -6.21
C PRO A 88 13.76 0.93 -7.36
N ARG A 89 12.49 1.36 -7.25
CA ARG A 89 11.78 2.11 -8.31
C ARG A 89 11.99 3.61 -8.17
N LEU A 90 12.07 4.11 -6.94
CA LEU A 90 12.23 5.53 -6.63
C LEU A 90 13.69 5.94 -6.44
N ASN A 91 14.57 4.98 -6.17
CA ASN A 91 15.97 5.21 -5.78
C ASN A 91 16.10 6.17 -4.58
N GLU A 92 15.22 5.99 -3.59
CA GLU A 92 15.10 6.82 -2.39
C GLU A 92 14.80 5.96 -1.16
N THR A 93 15.21 6.42 0.02
CA THR A 93 14.89 5.75 1.27
C THR A 93 13.40 5.83 1.58
N VAL A 94 12.79 4.66 1.82
CA VAL A 94 11.39 4.57 2.25
C VAL A 94 11.27 5.06 3.69
N ARG A 95 10.45 6.08 3.90
CA ARG A 95 10.14 6.68 5.21
C ARG A 95 8.99 5.97 5.90
N ALA A 96 7.97 5.57 5.15
CA ALA A 96 6.80 4.90 5.68
C ALA A 96 6.08 4.11 4.58
N ILE A 97 5.33 3.09 4.98
CA ILE A 97 4.39 2.40 4.10
C ILE A 97 3.01 2.42 4.76
N LEU A 98 2.03 2.99 4.05
CA LEU A 98 0.67 3.23 4.52
C LEU A 98 -0.33 2.52 3.62
N ARG A 99 -1.59 2.44 4.05
CA ARG A 99 -2.68 1.87 3.26
C ARG A 99 -3.86 2.83 3.12
N GLN A 100 -4.56 2.76 2.00
CA GLN A 100 -5.88 3.37 1.82
C GLN A 100 -6.91 2.26 1.61
N ASP A 101 -7.53 1.83 2.70
CA ASP A 101 -8.47 0.69 2.69
C ASP A 101 -9.65 0.93 1.72
N ALA A 102 -10.19 2.15 1.70
CA ALA A 102 -11.30 2.51 0.81
C ALA A 102 -10.96 2.43 -0.69
N LYS A 103 -9.68 2.32 -1.05
CA LYS A 103 -9.18 2.24 -2.43
C LYS A 103 -8.37 0.97 -2.70
N TYR A 104 -8.22 0.08 -1.73
CA TYR A 104 -7.45 -1.18 -1.83
C TYR A 104 -6.06 -0.96 -2.43
N ARG A 105 -5.30 -0.04 -1.84
CA ARG A 105 -3.94 0.30 -2.28
C ARG A 105 -3.03 0.66 -1.14
N PHE A 106 -1.76 0.32 -1.30
CA PHE A 106 -0.64 0.72 -0.47
C PHE A 106 0.02 1.99 -1.02
N LEU A 107 0.58 2.77 -0.12
CA LEU A 107 1.31 3.99 -0.39
C LEU A 107 2.73 3.81 0.15
N ILE A 108 3.73 3.83 -0.73
CA ILE A 108 5.13 3.85 -0.34
C ILE A 108 5.58 5.31 -0.31
N LEU A 109 6.02 5.76 0.85
CA LEU A 109 6.40 7.14 1.10
C LEU A 109 7.92 7.28 1.18
N THR A 110 8.46 8.24 0.44
CA THR A 110 9.84 8.76 0.57
C THR A 110 9.78 10.27 0.82
N ASP A 111 10.91 10.90 1.11
CA ASP A 111 10.96 12.36 1.36
C ASP A 111 10.33 13.14 0.18
N ARG A 112 10.68 12.80 -1.06
CA ARG A 112 10.14 13.45 -2.27
C ARG A 112 8.79 12.90 -2.74
N HIS A 113 8.38 11.73 -2.24
CA HIS A 113 7.17 11.03 -2.67
C HIS A 113 6.28 10.70 -1.48
N GLY A 114 5.40 11.63 -1.13
CA GLY A 114 4.35 11.45 -0.16
C GLY A 114 4.72 11.66 1.30
N PHE A 115 5.99 11.66 1.73
CA PHE A 115 6.35 11.95 3.13
C PHE A 115 6.42 13.45 3.43
N ASP A 116 7.30 14.20 2.75
CA ASP A 116 7.39 15.67 2.89
C ASP A 116 6.77 16.40 1.70
N ALA A 117 6.95 15.86 0.49
CA ALA A 117 6.46 16.47 -0.75
C ALA A 117 5.89 15.44 -1.72
N GLY A 118 5.26 15.90 -2.80
CA GLY A 118 4.81 15.04 -3.89
C GLY A 118 3.68 14.05 -3.52
N LEU A 119 3.43 13.14 -4.46
CA LEU A 119 2.50 12.01 -4.30
C LEU A 119 3.30 10.73 -4.02
N PRO A 120 2.74 9.79 -3.23
CA PRO A 120 3.40 8.53 -2.94
C PRO A 120 3.43 7.64 -4.17
N LEU A 121 4.34 6.67 -4.16
CA LEU A 121 4.24 5.53 -5.06
C LEU A 121 3.04 4.68 -4.63
N ILE A 122 2.13 4.42 -5.56
CA ILE A 122 0.89 3.68 -5.33
C ILE A 122 1.08 2.25 -5.82
N VAL A 123 0.77 1.29 -4.95
CA VAL A 123 0.75 -0.15 -5.27
C VAL A 123 -0.65 -0.66 -4.99
N SER A 124 -1.31 -1.27 -5.97
CA SER A 124 -2.62 -1.89 -5.73
C SER A 124 -2.47 -3.11 -4.83
N ASP A 125 -3.44 -3.37 -3.95
CA ASP A 125 -3.48 -4.61 -3.17
C ASP A 125 -3.39 -5.87 -4.04
N ARG A 126 -3.80 -5.79 -5.32
CA ARG A 126 -3.71 -6.90 -6.29
C ARG A 126 -2.28 -7.19 -6.75
N GLU A 127 -1.39 -6.21 -6.64
CA GLU A 127 0.03 -6.35 -6.97
C GLU A 127 0.83 -6.89 -5.79
N VAL A 128 0.29 -6.76 -4.56
CA VAL A 128 0.98 -7.15 -3.33
C VAL A 128 1.01 -8.67 -3.18
N THR A 129 2.22 -9.20 -3.04
CA THR A 129 2.47 -10.62 -2.76
C THR A 129 2.71 -10.86 -1.27
N ARG A 130 3.27 -9.86 -0.55
CA ARG A 130 3.50 -9.91 0.90
C ARG A 130 3.48 -8.50 1.50
N ALA A 131 2.93 -8.37 2.71
CA ALA A 131 2.95 -7.15 3.49
C ALA A 131 3.43 -7.49 4.91
N VAL A 132 4.37 -6.73 5.46
CA VAL A 132 4.86 -6.97 6.83
C VAL A 132 4.41 -5.78 7.66
N ALA A 133 3.52 -5.99 8.63
CA ALA A 133 3.08 -4.96 9.56
C ALA A 133 4.11 -4.76 10.69
N PHE A 134 4.26 -3.57 11.25
CA PHE A 134 4.98 -3.40 12.52
C PHE A 134 4.21 -4.06 13.68
N LYS A 135 4.91 -4.44 14.76
CA LYS A 135 4.31 -5.02 15.98
C LYS A 135 3.36 -4.07 16.70
N ASP A 136 3.71 -2.79 16.69
CA ASP A 136 3.02 -1.73 17.43
C ASP A 136 2.34 -0.72 16.48
N GLY A 137 2.03 -1.16 15.25
CA GLY A 137 1.36 -0.39 14.20
C GLY A 137 -0.14 -0.37 14.38
#